data_AF-A0A662QH98-F1
#
_entry.id   AF-A0A662QH98-F1
#
_cell.length_a   1.000
_cell.length_b   1.000
_cell.length_c   1.000
_cell.angle_alpha   90.00
_cell.angle_beta   90.00
_cell.angle_gamma   90.00
#
_symmetry.space_group_name_H-M   'P 1'
#
loop_
_entity.id
_entity.type
_entity.pdbx_description
1 polymer ?
#
loop_
_entity_poly.entity_id
_entity_poly.type
_entity_poly.pdbx_seq_one_letter_code
_entity_poly.pdbx_strand_id
1 'polypeptide(L)'
;MGFMAAKVVKKGDRWEVLVDGLTYDYFDDESEAKKVAKLLKKAEKTIEEIRELAQDILNKLTHEERKFLYEYTNGSIEVEVIP
;
A
#
# COMPACT_ATOMS: atom_id res chain seq x y z
N MET A 1 -4.08 3.25 -10.60
CA MET A 1 -4.04 3.79 -9.22
C MET A 1 -2.72 4.52 -9.09
N GLY A 2 -2.73 5.77 -8.62
CA GLY A 2 -1.51 6.57 -8.48
C GLY A 2 -0.73 6.17 -7.23
N PHE A 3 0.58 6.43 -7.26
CA PHE A 3 1.47 6.29 -6.11
C PHE A 3 0.98 7.15 -4.94
N MET A 4 0.88 6.58 -3.73
CA MET A 4 0.67 7.30 -2.49
C MET A 4 1.86 8.22 -2.21
N ALA A 5 1.63 9.52 -2.27
CA ALA A 5 2.68 10.50 -2.04
C ALA A 5 2.85 10.76 -0.53
N ALA A 6 3.77 10.02 0.12
CA ALA A 6 4.17 10.31 1.49
C ALA A 6 5.08 11.55 1.56
N LYS A 7 4.67 12.59 2.28
CA LYS A 7 5.42 13.84 2.44
C LYS A 7 5.53 14.23 3.91
N VAL A 8 6.68 14.76 4.30
CA VAL A 8 6.88 15.37 5.63
C VAL A 8 6.82 16.89 5.49
N VAL A 9 6.01 17.55 6.31
CA VAL A 9 5.89 19.03 6.34
C VAL A 9 5.96 19.53 7.78
N LYS A 10 6.49 20.75 7.96
CA LYS A 10 6.48 21.42 9.28
C LYS A 10 5.20 22.24 9.42
N LYS A 11 4.50 22.10 10.54
CA LYS A 11 3.29 22.86 10.89
C LYS A 11 3.35 23.32 12.33
N GLY A 12 3.60 24.62 12.51
CA GLY A 12 3.91 25.18 13.83
C GLY A 12 5.16 24.51 14.41
N ASP A 13 5.03 23.97 15.61
CA ASP A 13 6.11 23.31 16.35
C ASP A 13 6.23 21.80 16.07
N ARG A 14 5.37 21.25 15.21
CA ARG A 14 5.32 19.82 14.89
C ARG A 14 5.61 19.51 13.42
N TRP A 15 5.88 18.25 13.16
CA TRP A 15 6.05 17.66 11.84
C TRP A 15 4.83 16.81 11.50
N GLU A 16 4.20 17.06 10.37
CA GLU A 16 3.10 16.25 9.83
C GLU A 16 3.64 15.31 8.76
N VAL A 17 3.25 14.05 8.83
CA VAL A 17 3.34 13.12 7.69
C VAL A 17 2.01 13.17 6.95
N LEU A 18 2.07 13.50 5.67
CA LEU A 18 0.93 13.51 4.76
C LEU A 18 1.00 12.30 3.85
N VAL A 19 -0.13 11.64 3.63
CA VAL A 19 -0.33 10.59 2.62
C VAL A 19 -1.44 11.08 1.69
N ASP A 20 -1.12 11.24 0.40
CA ASP A 20 -2.04 11.79 -0.61
C ASP A 20 -2.65 13.14 -0.23
N GLY A 21 -1.85 13.96 0.44
CA GLY A 21 -2.26 15.29 0.90
C GLY A 21 -3.15 15.29 2.16
N LEU A 22 -3.52 14.11 2.68
CA LEU A 22 -4.23 13.97 3.95
C LEU A 22 -3.23 13.72 5.08
N THR A 23 -3.50 14.28 6.26
CA THR A 23 -2.67 14.03 7.42
C THR A 23 -2.79 12.58 7.87
N TYR A 24 -1.66 11.87 7.86
CA TYR A 24 -1.54 10.54 8.43
C TYR A 24 -1.31 10.63 9.94
N ASP A 25 -0.30 11.40 10.36
CA ASP A 25 0.03 11.57 11.77
C ASP A 25 0.95 12.79 12.02
N TYR A 26 1.15 13.11 13.30
CA TYR A 26 1.96 14.22 13.82
C TYR A 26 3.14 13.70 14.66
N PHE A 27 4.28 14.39 14.56
CA PHE A 27 5.50 14.05 15.27
C PHE A 27 6.12 15.32 15.84
N ASP A 28 6.70 15.23 17.04
CA ASP A 28 7.47 16.33 17.62
C ASP A 28 8.90 16.38 17.02
N ASP A 29 9.42 15.24 16.52
CA ASP A 29 10.74 15.12 15.90
C ASP A 29 10.69 14.88 14.37
N GLU A 30 11.56 15.57 13.64
CA GLU A 30 11.63 15.45 12.16
C GLU A 30 12.14 14.08 11.71
N SER A 31 13.09 13.50 12.45
CA SER A 31 13.69 12.21 12.11
C SER A 31 12.67 11.09 12.23
N GLU A 32 11.83 11.13 13.25
CA GLU A 32 10.68 10.22 13.40
C GLU A 32 9.68 10.35 12.25
N ALA A 33 9.24 11.57 11.92
CA ALA A 33 8.35 11.80 10.78
C ALA A 33 8.94 11.26 9.47
N LYS A 34 10.24 11.48 9.23
CA LYS A 34 10.96 10.97 8.06
C LYS A 34 11.05 9.45 8.04
N LYS A 35 11.29 8.80 9.19
CA LYS A 35 11.30 7.33 9.30
C LYS A 35 9.94 6.76 8.95
N VAL A 36 8.86 7.32 9.49
CA VAL A 36 7.48 6.88 9.22
C VAL A 36 7.14 7.06 7.74
N ALA A 37 7.40 8.24 7.17
CA ALA A 37 7.18 8.48 5.74
C ALA A 37 7.95 7.49 4.84
N LYS A 38 9.19 7.14 5.22
CA LYS A 38 10.00 6.13 4.50
C LYS A 38 9.41 4.72 4.62
N LEU A 39 8.88 4.35 5.79
CA LEU A 39 8.23 3.05 5.99
C LEU A 39 6.94 2.95 5.19
N LEU A 40 6.11 4.00 5.17
CA LEU A 40 4.89 4.07 4.35
C LEU A 40 5.22 3.86 2.86
N LYS A 41 6.23 4.56 2.34
CA LYS A 41 6.68 4.39 0.96
C LYS A 41 7.16 2.96 0.65
N LYS A 42 7.83 2.31 1.60
CA LYS A 42 8.25 0.91 1.45
C LYS A 42 7.06 -0.04 1.43
N ALA A 43 6.13 0.12 2.37
CA ALA A 43 4.94 -0.71 2.48
C ALA A 43 4.10 -0.64 1.20
N GLU A 44 3.94 0.57 0.64
CA GLU A 44 3.26 0.76 -0.63
C GLU A 44 3.94 0.02 -1.79
N LYS A 45 5.26 0.20 -1.95
CA LYS A 45 6.02 -0.51 -2.99
C LYS A 45 5.86 -2.02 -2.88
N THR A 46 5.89 -2.54 -1.66
CA THR A 46 5.67 -3.97 -1.42
C THR A 46 4.25 -4.40 -1.78
N ILE A 47 3.22 -3.61 -1.48
CA ILE A 47 1.84 -3.89 -1.90
C ILE A 47 1.71 -3.90 -3.43
N GLU A 48 2.37 -2.96 -4.11
CA GLU A 48 2.40 -2.90 -5.58
C GLU A 48 3.08 -4.15 -6.17
N GLU A 49 4.25 -4.53 -5.66
CA GLU A 49 4.95 -5.76 -6.08
C GLU A 49 4.07 -7.01 -5.86
N ILE A 50 3.34 -7.10 -4.74
CA ILE A 50 2.39 -8.20 -4.48
C ILE A 50 1.25 -8.21 -5.51
N ARG A 51 0.71 -7.04 -5.87
CA ARG A 51 -0.36 -6.93 -6.88
C ARG A 51 0.13 -7.35 -8.26
N GLU A 52 1.32 -6.92 -8.66
CA GLU A 52 1.94 -7.32 -9.93
C GLU A 52 2.17 -8.84 -9.97
N LEU A 53 2.75 -9.41 -8.91
CA LEU A 53 2.96 -10.85 -8.79
C LEU A 53 1.64 -11.63 -8.85
N ALA A 54 0.61 -11.15 -8.15
CA ALA A 54 -0.72 -11.76 -8.19
C ALA A 54 -1.30 -11.72 -9.60
N GLN A 55 -1.18 -10.59 -10.30
CA GLN A 55 -1.64 -10.44 -11.67
C GLN A 55 -0.90 -11.37 -12.63
N ASP A 56 0.42 -11.52 -12.48
CA ASP A 56 1.24 -12.43 -13.26
C ASP A 56 0.84 -13.89 -13.06
N ILE A 57 0.55 -14.30 -11.82
CA ILE A 57 0.04 -15.64 -11.52
C ILE A 57 -1.33 -15.83 -12.19
N LEU A 58 -2.24 -14.88 -12.02
CA LEU A 58 -3.58 -14.94 -12.63
C LEU A 58 -3.53 -14.97 -14.16
N ASN A 59 -2.53 -14.36 -14.78
CA ASN A 59 -2.35 -14.33 -16.24
C ASN A 59 -1.81 -15.66 -16.81
N LYS A 60 -1.21 -16.51 -15.97
CA LYS A 60 -0.78 -17.86 -16.37
C LYS A 60 -1.92 -18.88 -16.42
N LEU A 61 -3.05 -18.56 -15.79
CA LEU A 61 -4.23 -19.42 -15.76
C LEU A 61 -4.93 -19.41 -17.12
N THR A 62 -5.46 -20.56 -17.51
CA THR A 62 -6.41 -20.66 -18.62
C THR A 62 -7.71 -19.94 -18.29
N HIS A 63 -8.54 -19.69 -19.31
CA HIS A 63 -9.84 -19.06 -19.11
C HIS A 63 -10.74 -19.86 -18.15
N GLU A 64 -10.72 -21.19 -18.24
CA GLU A 64 -11.52 -22.08 -17.40
C GLU A 64 -11.06 -22.04 -15.94
N GLU A 65 -9.75 -22.10 -15.68
CA GLU A 65 -9.19 -21.98 -14.32
C GLU A 65 -9.48 -20.61 -13.71
N ARG A 66 -9.38 -19.53 -14.50
CA ARG A 66 -9.71 -18.18 -14.04
C ARG A 66 -11.20 -18.03 -13.73
N LYS A 67 -12.08 -18.62 -14.54
CA LYS A 67 -13.52 -18.64 -14.31
C LYS A 67 -13.86 -19.41 -13.03
N PHE A 68 -13.29 -20.60 -12.84
CA PHE A 68 -13.45 -21.38 -11.62
C PHE A 68 -12.99 -20.60 -10.38
N LEU A 69 -11.81 -19.97 -10.46
CA LEU A 69 -11.28 -19.17 -9.36
C LEU A 69 -12.21 -18.01 -9.01
N TYR A 70 -12.72 -17.28 -10.00
CA TYR A 70 -13.66 -16.19 -9.78
C TYR A 70 -14.96 -16.66 -9.12
N GLU A 71 -15.51 -17.79 -9.56
CA GLU A 71 -16.71 -18.38 -8.97
C GLU A 71 -16.46 -18.84 -7.52
N TYR A 72 -15.30 -19.45 -7.25
CA TYR A 72 -14.93 -19.94 -5.93
C TYR A 72 -14.70 -18.82 -4.92
N THR A 73 -14.05 -17.73 -5.35
CA THR A 73 -13.71 -16.59 -4.48
C THR A 73 -14.78 -15.50 -4.48
N ASN A 74 -15.86 -15.70 -5.25
CA ASN A 74 -16.87 -14.68 -5.51
C ASN A 74 -16.25 -13.35 -6.01
N GLY A 75 -15.18 -13.44 -6.79
CA GLY A 75 -14.46 -12.30 -7.37
C GLY A 75 -13.57 -11.52 -6.40
N SER A 76 -13.41 -11.94 -5.14
CA SER A 76 -12.54 -11.27 -4.17
C SER A 76 -11.53 -12.22 -3.55
N ILE A 77 -10.25 -11.86 -3.60
CA ILE A 77 -9.19 -12.56 -2.88
C ILE A 77 -8.66 -11.61 -1.82
N GLU A 78 -8.95 -11.92 -0.56
CA GLU A 78 -8.43 -11.18 0.59
C GLU A 78 -7.13 -11.85 1.06
N VAL A 79 -6.08 -11.06 1.18
CA VAL A 79 -4.81 -11.48 1.76
C VAL A 79 -4.69 -10.84 3.13
N GLU A 80 -4.94 -11.61 4.19
CA GLU A 80 -4.73 -11.15 5.56
C GLU A 80 -3.23 -11.15 5.88
N VAL A 81 -2.74 -10.00 6.34
CA VAL A 81 -1.39 -9.89 6.91
C VAL A 81 -1.50 -10.16 8.41
N ILE A 82 -1.20 -11.38 8.84
CA ILE A 82 -1.13 -11.74 10.26
C ILE A 82 0.21 -11.20 10.83
N PRO A 83 0.18 -10.43 11.95
CA PRO A 83 1.38 -9.89 12.60
C PRO A 83 2.39 -10.94 13.07
#